data_AF-A0A6M3LBD0-F1
#
_entry.id   AF-A0A6M3LBD0-F1
#
_cell.length_a   1.000
_cell.length_b   1.000
_cell.length_c   1.000
_cell.angle_alpha   90.00
_cell.angle_beta   90.00
_cell.angle_gamma   90.00
#
_symmetry.space_group_name_H-M   'P 1'
#
loop_
_entity.id
_entity.type
_entity.pdbx_description
1 polymer ?
#
loop_
_entity_poly.entity_id
_entity_poly.type
_entity_poly.pdbx_seq_one_letter_code
_entity_poly.pdbx_strand_id
1 'polypeptide(L)'
;MGKGLSLNQIVSGVEATRACNLSPGLNLIWGFPGDTTENLSKAVEFIKKYDPGDELRTIRPVTPYPGTRLYKQAIEKGLLEGPEDFYEKKHKNSDLFTINFMDIPTDVAHKKLYSANVRLLENYLQKRGEKTQKAARGMYFEGRAFRGFRSV
;
A
#
# COMPACT_ATOMS: atom_id res chain seq x y z
N MET A 1 -7.09 -11.41 7.70
CA MET A 1 -6.55 -12.26 6.60
C MET A 1 -6.09 -13.67 6.98
N GLY A 2 -5.87 -14.02 8.26
CA GLY A 2 -5.51 -15.40 8.63
C GLY A 2 -4.11 -15.85 8.18
N LYS A 3 -3.19 -14.92 7.95
CA LYS A 3 -1.80 -15.20 7.50
C LYS A 3 -0.89 -15.76 8.60
N GLY A 4 -1.29 -15.66 9.87
CA GLY A 4 -0.47 -16.08 11.01
C GLY A 4 0.83 -15.29 11.20
N LEU A 5 0.95 -14.11 10.59
CA LEU A 5 2.15 -13.27 10.69
C LEU A 5 2.08 -12.32 11.88
N SER A 6 3.16 -12.26 12.65
CA SER A 6 3.38 -11.25 13.69
C SER A 6 4.13 -10.03 13.14
N LEU A 7 4.02 -8.89 13.82
CA LEU A 7 4.79 -7.69 13.46
C LEU A 7 6.30 -7.92 13.53
N ASN A 8 6.77 -8.69 14.52
CA ASN A 8 8.19 -9.02 14.66
C ASN A 8 8.71 -9.80 13.45
N GLN A 9 7.97 -10.80 12.96
CA GLN A 9 8.35 -11.53 11.75
C GLN A 9 8.44 -10.61 10.53
N ILE A 10 7.49 -9.68 10.39
CA ILE A 10 7.48 -8.72 9.28
C ILE A 10 8.71 -7.80 9.37
N VAL A 11 8.98 -7.24 10.55
CA VAL A 11 10.15 -6.35 10.78
C VAL A 11 11.46 -7.08 10.49
N SER A 12 11.65 -8.29 11.04
CA SER A 12 12.87 -9.08 10.81
C SER A 12 13.08 -9.41 9.33
N GLY A 13 12.02 -9.74 8.59
CA GLY A 13 12.11 -9.99 7.15
C GLY A 13 12.52 -8.75 6.35
N VAL A 14 11.96 -7.58 6.69
CA VAL A 14 12.33 -6.31 6.05
C VAL A 14 13.78 -5.94 6.36
N GLU A 15 14.23 -6.10 7.60
CA GLU A 15 15.60 -5.78 8.01
C GLU A 15 16.62 -6.72 7.38
N ALA A 16 16.31 -8.03 7.30
CA ALA A 16 17.15 -8.99 6.58
C ALA A 16 17.27 -8.65 5.09
N THR A 17 16.16 -8.25 4.45
CA THR A 17 16.15 -7.81 3.04
C THR A 17 17.10 -6.63 2.83
N ARG A 18 17.04 -5.63 3.71
CA ARG A 18 17.92 -4.45 3.66
C ARG A 18 19.38 -4.77 3.95
N ALA A 19 19.65 -5.70 4.87
CA ALA A 19 21.02 -6.14 5.20
C ALA A 19 21.75 -6.74 3.99
N CYS A 20 21.01 -7.29 3.03
CA CYS A 20 21.54 -7.80 1.76
C CYS A 20 21.51 -6.76 0.62
N ASN A 21 21.30 -5.46 0.91
CA ASN A 21 21.16 -4.39 -0.08
C ASN A 21 20.01 -4.60 -1.09
N LEU A 22 18.96 -5.32 -0.70
CA LEU A 22 17.74 -5.50 -1.50
C LEU A 22 16.64 -4.51 -1.07
N SER A 23 15.78 -4.17 -2.02
CA SER A 23 14.64 -3.28 -1.83
C SER A 23 13.41 -4.07 -1.35
N PRO A 24 12.89 -3.81 -0.13
CA PRO A 24 11.71 -4.53 0.37
C PRO A 24 10.42 -4.05 -0.31
N GLY A 25 9.69 -4.99 -0.91
CA GLY A 25 8.34 -4.73 -1.45
C GLY A 25 7.26 -4.78 -0.36
N LEU A 26 6.77 -3.62 0.08
CA LEU A 26 5.77 -3.51 1.15
C LEU A 26 4.36 -3.32 0.60
N ASN A 27 3.62 -4.42 0.45
CA ASN A 27 2.21 -4.37 0.04
C ASN A 27 1.29 -4.44 1.26
N LEU A 28 0.53 -3.38 1.49
CA LEU A 28 -0.45 -3.29 2.57
C LEU A 28 -1.85 -3.04 2.02
N ILE A 29 -2.82 -3.67 2.67
CA ILE A 29 -4.25 -3.49 2.38
C ILE A 29 -4.94 -3.06 3.67
N TRP A 30 -6.00 -2.27 3.52
CA TRP A 30 -6.81 -1.76 4.64
C TRP A 30 -8.30 -1.96 4.35
N GLY A 31 -9.09 -2.14 5.41
CA GLY A 31 -10.53 -2.42 5.32
C GLY A 31 -10.91 -3.88 5.48
N PHE A 32 -10.04 -4.66 6.10
CA PHE A 32 -10.42 -5.96 6.63
C PHE A 32 -11.34 -5.77 7.86
N PRO A 33 -12.29 -6.68 8.14
CA PRO A 33 -13.07 -6.62 9.38
C PRO A 33 -12.18 -6.44 10.62
N GLY A 34 -12.46 -5.40 11.41
CA GLY A 34 -11.70 -5.01 12.60
C GLY A 34 -10.54 -4.04 12.37
N ASP A 35 -10.24 -3.65 11.13
CA ASP A 35 -9.28 -2.58 10.86
C ASP A 35 -9.80 -1.23 11.34
N THR A 36 -8.93 -0.41 11.92
CA THR A 36 -9.25 0.95 12.36
C THR A 36 -8.44 2.02 11.63
N THR A 37 -8.77 3.30 11.85
CA THR A 37 -7.99 4.44 11.36
C THR A 37 -6.59 4.49 11.96
N GLU A 38 -6.41 4.00 13.18
CA GLU A 38 -5.12 3.92 13.86
C GLU A 38 -4.24 2.85 13.20
N ASN A 39 -4.82 1.72 12.78
CA ASN A 39 -4.10 0.71 12.00
C ASN A 39 -3.62 1.28 10.66
N LEU A 40 -4.46 2.06 9.96
CA LEU A 40 -4.07 2.73 8.72
C LEU A 40 -2.89 3.69 8.95
N SER A 41 -2.95 4.51 10.01
CA SER A 41 -1.86 5.43 10.34
C SER A 41 -0.55 4.70 10.65
N LYS A 42 -0.61 3.60 11.42
CA LYS A 42 0.55 2.74 11.71
C LYS A 42 1.11 2.11 10.43
N ALA A 43 0.26 1.69 9.50
CA ALA A 43 0.66 1.17 8.20
C ALA A 43 1.42 2.23 7.37
N VAL A 44 0.95 3.48 7.35
CA VAL A 44 1.63 4.59 6.66
C VAL A 44 3.02 4.82 7.24
N GLU A 45 3.15 4.91 8.57
CA GLU A 45 4.45 5.13 9.20
C GLU A 45 5.40 3.94 9.02
N PHE A 46 4.86 2.71 9.02
CA PHE A 46 5.65 1.52 8.70
C PHE A 46 6.22 1.56 7.28
N ILE A 47 5.39 1.90 6.28
CA ILE A 47 5.84 2.05 4.89
C ILE A 47 6.91 3.14 4.81
N LYS A 48 6.63 4.35 5.31
CA LYS A 48 7.59 5.46 5.26
C LYS A 48 8.96 5.12 5.88
N LYS A 49 8.96 4.38 6.99
CA LYS A 49 10.19 3.95 7.69
C LYS A 49 11.06 3.04 6.83
N TYR A 50 10.46 2.13 6.07
CA TYR A 50 11.18 1.07 5.36
C TYR A 50 11.17 1.20 3.84
N ASP A 51 10.43 2.16 3.29
CA ASP A 51 10.35 2.43 1.86
C ASP A 51 11.66 3.07 1.36
N PRO A 52 12.39 2.41 0.45
CA PRO A 52 13.58 2.99 -0.15
C PRO A 52 13.27 4.05 -1.20
N GLY A 53 12.01 4.23 -1.64
CA GLY A 53 11.62 5.16 -2.72
C GLY A 53 11.91 4.61 -4.12
N ASP A 54 12.07 3.30 -4.26
CA ASP A 54 12.32 2.63 -5.54
C ASP A 54 11.03 2.40 -6.34
N GLU A 55 9.91 2.19 -5.66
CA GLU A 55 8.59 1.95 -6.25
C GLU A 55 7.53 2.82 -5.59
N LEU A 56 6.57 3.31 -6.38
CA LEU A 56 5.40 4.00 -5.84
C LEU A 56 4.50 2.96 -5.14
N ARG A 57 4.42 3.06 -3.81
CA ARG A 57 3.57 2.20 -2.98
C ARG A 57 2.43 2.99 -2.37
N THR A 58 1.22 2.46 -2.54
CA THR A 58 0.00 2.94 -1.90
C THR A 58 -0.66 1.80 -1.13
N ILE A 59 -1.52 2.15 -0.18
CA ILE A 59 -2.39 1.20 0.52
C ILE A 59 -3.66 1.03 -0.30
N ARG A 60 -4.06 -0.22 -0.54
CA ARG A 60 -5.27 -0.55 -1.29
C ARG A 60 -6.41 -1.00 -0.37
N PRO A 61 -7.68 -0.76 -0.75
CA PRO A 61 -8.79 -1.32 -0.02
C PRO A 61 -8.83 -2.84 -0.17
N VAL A 62 -9.27 -3.54 0.87
CA VAL A 62 -9.65 -4.94 0.78
C VAL A 62 -10.79 -5.11 -0.23
N THR A 63 -10.65 -6.08 -1.13
CA THR A 63 -11.67 -6.40 -2.15
C THR A 63 -12.17 -7.84 -1.97
N PRO A 64 -13.47 -8.07 -1.81
CA PRO A 64 -14.03 -9.41 -1.64
C PRO A 64 -14.23 -10.08 -3.01
N TYR A 65 -13.16 -10.58 -3.64
CA TYR A 65 -13.31 -11.23 -4.96
C TYR A 65 -14.15 -12.52 -4.90
N PRO A 66 -14.96 -12.82 -5.92
CA PRO A 66 -15.73 -14.06 -6.02
C PRO A 66 -14.91 -15.32 -5.68
N GLY A 67 -15.49 -16.20 -4.89
CA GLY A 67 -14.85 -17.44 -4.41
C GLY A 67 -14.02 -17.28 -3.12
N THR A 68 -13.72 -16.06 -2.66
CA THR A 68 -12.99 -15.84 -1.41
C THR A 68 -13.89 -15.99 -0.17
N ARG A 69 -13.28 -16.25 1.00
CA ARG A 69 -14.01 -16.23 2.28
C ARG A 69 -14.70 -14.88 2.54
N LEU A 70 -14.05 -13.78 2.14
CA LEU A 70 -14.60 -12.45 2.34
C LEU A 70 -15.81 -12.17 1.42
N TYR A 71 -15.79 -12.70 0.20
CA TYR A 71 -16.95 -12.67 -0.69
C TYR A 71 -18.13 -13.45 -0.12
N LYS A 72 -17.90 -14.67 0.40
CA LYS A 72 -18.95 -15.44 1.08
C LYS A 72 -19.58 -14.64 2.23
N GLN A 73 -18.75 -14.01 3.06
CA GLN A 73 -19.22 -13.13 4.13
C GLN A 73 -20.01 -11.92 3.61
N ALA A 74 -19.65 -11.35 2.46
CA ALA A 74 -20.39 -10.24 1.85
C ALA A 74 -21.79 -10.68 1.39
N ILE A 75 -21.90 -11.86 0.76
CA ILE A 75 -23.18 -12.47 0.36
C ILE A 75 -24.05 -12.78 1.60
N GLU A 76 -23.48 -13.44 2.61
CA GLU A 76 -24.18 -13.83 3.85
C GLU A 76 -24.73 -12.62 4.62
N LYS A 77 -24.05 -11.48 4.55
CA LYS A 77 -24.48 -10.22 5.17
C LYS A 77 -25.42 -9.38 4.28
N GLY A 78 -25.79 -9.87 3.09
CA GLY A 78 -26.60 -9.11 2.13
C GLY A 78 -25.92 -7.87 1.57
N LEU A 79 -24.59 -7.75 1.70
CA LEU A 79 -23.81 -6.63 1.17
C LEU A 79 -23.53 -6.79 -0.33
N LEU A 80 -23.65 -8.00 -0.83
CA LEU A 80 -23.43 -8.37 -2.22
C LEU A 80 -24.47 -9.41 -2.64
N GLU A 81 -24.94 -9.35 -3.89
CA GLU A 81 -25.95 -10.31 -4.39
C GLU A 81 -25.32 -11.50 -5.14
N GLY A 82 -24.20 -11.26 -5.83
CA GLY A 82 -23.59 -12.27 -6.69
C GLY A 82 -22.44 -11.70 -7.54
N PRO A 83 -21.88 -12.51 -8.45
CA PRO A 83 -20.76 -12.09 -9.28
C PRO A 83 -21.11 -10.93 -10.21
N GLU A 84 -22.35 -10.88 -10.72
CA GLU A 84 -22.83 -9.78 -11.55
C GLU A 84 -22.88 -8.46 -10.78
N ASP A 85 -23.46 -8.44 -9.57
CA ASP A 85 -23.44 -7.26 -8.70
C ASP A 85 -22.01 -6.80 -8.37
N PHE A 86 -21.10 -7.75 -8.16
CA PHE A 86 -19.68 -7.46 -7.95
C PHE A 86 -19.03 -6.80 -9.17
N TYR A 87 -19.00 -7.45 -10.33
CA TYR A 87 -18.25 -6.97 -11.51
C TYR A 87 -18.97 -5.82 -12.23
N GLU A 88 -20.29 -5.87 -12.30
CA GLU A 88 -21.06 -4.95 -13.13
C GLU A 88 -21.59 -3.71 -12.40
N LYS A 89 -21.66 -3.73 -11.06
CA LYS A 89 -22.22 -2.61 -10.30
C LYS A 89 -21.25 -2.03 -9.29
N LYS A 90 -20.57 -2.85 -8.48
CA LYS A 90 -19.82 -2.38 -7.31
C LYS A 90 -18.31 -2.22 -7.51
N HIS A 91 -17.63 -3.20 -8.12
CA HIS A 91 -16.17 -3.19 -8.29
C HIS A 91 -15.74 -2.46 -9.57
N LYS A 92 -15.96 -1.14 -9.61
CA LYS A 92 -15.59 -0.31 -10.77
C LYS A 92 -14.24 0.39 -10.66
N ASN A 93 -13.69 0.47 -9.46
CA ASN A 93 -12.40 1.11 -9.20
C ASN A 93 -11.67 0.34 -8.09
N SER A 94 -10.43 -0.09 -8.38
CA SER A 94 -9.61 -0.88 -7.45
C SER A 94 -9.16 -0.14 -6.19
N ASP A 95 -9.24 1.20 -6.21
CA ASP A 95 -8.83 2.08 -5.11
C ASP A 95 -10.02 2.54 -4.26
N LEU A 96 -11.24 2.17 -4.64
CA LEU A 96 -12.45 2.37 -3.85
C LEU A 96 -12.88 1.07 -3.16
N PHE A 97 -13.40 1.19 -1.93
CA PHE A 97 -14.09 0.08 -1.27
C PHE A 97 -15.25 -0.44 -2.11
N THR A 98 -15.12 -1.66 -2.61
CA THR A 98 -16.24 -2.39 -3.24
C THR A 98 -17.30 -2.72 -2.21
N ILE A 99 -16.86 -3.18 -1.05
CA ILE A 99 -17.65 -3.40 0.15
C ILE A 99 -16.82 -2.88 1.32
N ASN A 100 -17.44 -2.07 2.18
CA ASN A 100 -16.79 -1.60 3.40
C ASN A 100 -17.18 -2.52 4.55
N PHE A 101 -16.20 -3.21 5.12
CA PHE A 101 -16.38 -4.15 6.24
C PHE A 101 -16.02 -3.56 7.61
N MET A 102 -15.64 -2.28 7.65
CA MET A 102 -15.24 -1.60 8.88
C MET A 102 -16.42 -0.90 9.54
N ASP A 103 -16.26 -0.57 10.82
CA ASP A 103 -17.25 0.17 11.63
C ASP A 103 -17.13 1.70 11.44
N ILE A 104 -16.88 2.14 10.21
CA ILE A 104 -16.85 3.56 9.81
C ILE A 104 -17.61 3.75 8.50
N PRO A 105 -18.23 4.92 8.27
CA PRO A 105 -18.87 5.22 6.99
C PRO A 105 -17.89 5.14 5.81
N THR A 106 -18.38 4.69 4.65
CA THR A 106 -17.54 4.49 3.46
C THR A 106 -16.90 5.79 2.95
N ASP A 107 -17.61 6.92 3.02
CA ASP A 107 -17.05 8.22 2.62
C ASP A 107 -15.92 8.66 3.57
N VAL A 108 -16.06 8.38 4.87
CA VAL A 108 -15.00 8.59 5.87
C VAL A 108 -13.81 7.69 5.56
N ALA A 109 -14.05 6.41 5.26
CA ALA A 109 -13.00 5.48 4.89
C ALA A 109 -12.24 5.95 3.64
N HIS A 110 -12.92 6.40 2.58
CA HIS A 110 -12.29 6.96 1.39
C HIS A 110 -11.44 8.18 1.70
N LYS A 111 -11.94 9.14 2.49
CA LYS A 111 -11.18 10.33 2.90
C LYS A 111 -9.90 9.96 3.67
N LYS A 112 -9.99 8.97 4.58
CA LYS A 112 -8.85 8.49 5.36
C LYS A 112 -7.82 7.78 4.49
N LEU A 113 -8.26 6.90 3.58
CA LEU A 113 -7.38 6.20 2.65
C LEU A 113 -6.70 7.16 1.67
N TYR A 114 -7.44 8.13 1.15
CA TYR A 114 -6.89 9.21 0.33
C TYR A 114 -5.78 9.96 1.07
N SER A 115 -6.05 10.46 2.28
CA SER A 115 -5.07 11.19 3.09
C SER A 115 -3.82 10.33 3.40
N ALA A 116 -4.00 9.04 3.69
CA ALA A 116 -2.91 8.10 3.89
C ALA A 116 -2.04 7.95 2.62
N ASN A 117 -2.67 7.77 1.46
CA ASN A 117 -1.97 7.58 0.20
C ASN A 117 -1.30 8.86 -0.31
N VAL A 118 -1.86 10.04 -0.05
CA VAL A 118 -1.20 11.33 -0.32
C VAL A 118 0.12 11.43 0.45
N ARG A 119 0.13 11.09 1.75
CA ARG A 119 1.36 11.09 2.56
C ARG A 119 2.42 10.13 2.03
N LEU A 120 2.00 8.97 1.50
CA LEU A 120 2.91 8.00 0.88
C LEU A 120 3.48 8.51 -0.44
N LEU A 121 2.63 9.14 -1.27
CA LEU A 121 3.02 9.77 -2.52
C LEU A 121 4.04 10.90 -2.29
N GLU A 122 3.79 11.77 -1.31
CA GLU A 122 4.72 12.85 -0.93
C GLU A 122 6.08 12.29 -0.50
N ASN A 123 6.08 11.28 0.38
CA ASN A 123 7.31 10.60 0.80
C ASN A 123 8.06 9.96 -0.37
N TYR A 124 7.34 9.31 -1.30
CA TYR A 124 7.93 8.72 -2.51
C TYR A 124 8.60 9.79 -3.37
N LEU A 125 7.88 10.87 -3.69
CA LEU A 125 8.39 11.96 -4.54
C LEU A 125 9.60 12.64 -3.91
N GLN A 126 9.57 12.87 -2.59
CA GLN A 126 10.71 13.43 -1.86
C GLN A 126 11.96 12.54 -2.00
N LYS A 127 11.85 11.25 -1.65
CA LYS A 127 12.98 10.30 -1.73
C LYS A 127 13.52 10.14 -3.16
N ARG A 128 12.61 10.11 -4.14
CA ARG A 128 12.97 10.04 -5.56
C ARG A 128 13.74 11.28 -6.01
N GLY A 129 13.29 12.46 -5.58
CA GLY A 129 13.96 13.73 -5.81
C GLY A 129 15.37 13.75 -5.20
N GLU A 130 15.50 13.36 -3.95
CA GLU A 130 16.80 13.27 -3.25
C GLU A 130 17.78 12.31 -3.96
N LYS A 131 17.31 11.12 -4.37
CA LYS A 131 18.12 10.16 -5.14
C LYS A 131 18.58 10.74 -6.49
N THR A 132 17.67 11.42 -7.18
CA THR A 132 17.97 12.04 -8.48
C THR A 132 19.01 13.14 -8.33
N GLN A 133 18.90 13.99 -7.30
CA GLN A 133 19.90 15.02 -6.99
C GLN A 133 21.25 14.41 -6.61
N LYS A 134 21.26 13.34 -5.79
CA LYS A 134 22.49 12.62 -5.43
C LYS A 134 23.18 12.01 -6.64
N ALA A 135 22.41 11.41 -7.55
CA ALA A 135 22.94 10.88 -8.81
C ALA A 135 23.53 12.00 -9.68
N ALA A 136 22.83 13.14 -9.79
CA ALA A 136 23.32 14.32 -10.50
C ALA A 136 24.66 14.80 -9.93
N ARG A 137 24.74 14.97 -8.61
CA ARG A 137 25.99 15.36 -7.92
C ARG A 137 27.14 14.40 -8.23
N GLY A 138 26.88 13.10 -8.20
CA GLY A 138 27.89 12.09 -8.52
C GLY A 138 28.40 12.18 -9.97
N MET A 139 27.54 12.57 -10.91
CA MET A 139 27.95 12.78 -12.31
C MET A 139 28.82 14.04 -12.48
N TYR A 140 28.44 15.16 -11.86
CA TYR A 140 29.16 16.42 -12.04
C TYR A 140 30.45 16.53 -11.22
N PHE A 141 30.50 15.94 -10.02
CA PHE A 141 31.58 16.21 -9.06
C PHE A 141 32.40 14.97 -8.66
N GLU A 142 31.95 13.74 -8.96
CA GLU A 142 32.63 12.51 -8.51
C GLU A 142 33.19 11.67 -9.68
N GLY A 143 33.08 12.16 -10.93
CA GLY A 143 33.69 11.51 -12.10
C GLY A 143 33.19 10.08 -12.36
N ARG A 144 31.96 9.75 -11.96
CA ARG A 144 31.40 8.39 -12.15
C ARG A 144 31.40 8.02 -13.64
N ALA A 145 32.08 6.92 -13.97
CA ALA A 145 32.09 6.38 -15.32
C ALA A 145 30.66 5.87 -15.67
N PHE A 146 30.03 6.41 -16.72
CA PHE A 146 28.75 5.99 -17.38
C PHE A 146 27.43 6.64 -16.88
N ARG A 147 26.26 6.69 -17.58
CA ARG A 147 25.83 7.22 -18.91
C ARG A 147 24.54 8.04 -18.63
N GLY A 148 24.67 9.35 -18.40
CA GLY A 148 23.55 10.30 -18.36
C GLY A 148 22.51 10.11 -17.26
N PHE A 149 21.54 11.02 -17.22
CA PHE A 149 20.42 10.94 -16.27
C PHE A 149 19.52 9.74 -16.59
N ARG A 150 19.23 8.94 -15.57
CA ARG A 150 18.21 7.89 -15.61
C ARG A 150 17.08 8.32 -14.68
N SER A 151 15.90 7.73 -14.85
CA SER A 151 14.90 7.68 -13.78
C SER A 151 15.45 6.78 -12.64
N VAL A 152 16.38 7.38 -11.88
CA VAL A 152 16.32 7.53 -10.41
C VAL A 152 15.04 7.08 -9.84
#